data_AF-A0A975GEN6-F1
#
_entry.id   AF-A0A975GEN6-F1
#
_cell.length_a   1.000
_cell.length_b   1.000
_cell.length_c   1.000
_cell.angle_alpha   90.00
_cell.angle_beta   90.00
_cell.angle_gamma   90.00
#
_symmetry.space_group_name_H-M   'P 1'
#
loop_
_entity.id
_entity.type
_entity.pdbx_description
1 polymer ?
#
loop_
_entity_poly.entity_id
_entity_poly.type
_entity_poly.pdbx_seq_one_letter_code
_entity_poly.pdbx_strand_id
1 'polypeptide(L)' 'MTEYIKTEDDRKGYQWPASALTVNEMAILNNWRKQTKTPINELLRQAVVILDDIIKKNGDKNENKKSVQ' A
#
# COMPACT_ATOMS: atom_id res chain seq x y z
N MET A 1 -6.34 -3.84 -36.76
CA MET A 1 -5.72 -2.64 -36.17
C MET A 1 -6.81 -1.96 -35.38
N THR A 2 -6.81 -2.15 -34.07
CA THR A 2 -7.82 -1.59 -33.17
C THR A 2 -7.08 -0.95 -32.02
N GLU A 3 -7.55 0.23 -31.68
CA GLU A 3 -6.85 1.33 -31.03
C GLU A 3 -6.17 1.00 -29.70
N TYR A 4 -5.05 1.68 -29.47
CA TYR A 4 -4.40 1.81 -28.18
C TYR A 4 -5.33 2.56 -27.21
N ILE A 5 -5.91 1.86 -26.25
CA ILE A 5 -6.50 2.51 -25.08
C ILE A 5 -5.34 2.87 -24.16
N LYS A 6 -4.91 4.14 -24.21
CA LYS A 6 -4.19 4.78 -23.12
C LYS A 6 -5.03 4.59 -21.85
N THR A 7 -4.62 3.71 -20.94
CA THR A 7 -5.10 3.82 -19.56
C THR A 7 -4.42 5.05 -18.99
N GLU A 8 -5.12 6.18 -19.10
CA GLU A 8 -4.80 7.41 -18.39
C GLU A 8 -4.46 7.05 -16.95
N ASP A 9 -3.45 7.75 -16.43
CA ASP A 9 -3.02 7.77 -15.04
C ASP A 9 -4.26 7.93 -14.14
N ASP A 10 -4.85 6.80 -13.76
CA ASP A 10 -6.09 6.66 -13.00
C ASP A 10 -5.81 6.99 -11.52
N ARG A 11 -5.03 8.06 -11.28
CA ARG A 11 -5.00 8.83 -10.04
C ARG A 11 -6.36 9.50 -9.87
N LYS A 12 -7.42 8.71 -9.74
CA LYS A 12 -8.53 9.07 -8.86
C LYS A 12 -7.87 9.28 -7.51
N GLY A 13 -7.52 10.53 -7.23
CA GLY A 13 -6.86 10.93 -6.01
C GLY A 13 -7.82 10.68 -4.87
N TYR A 14 -7.87 9.43 -4.38
CA TYR A 14 -8.49 9.13 -3.11
C TYR A 14 -7.86 10.09 -2.12
N GLN A 15 -8.68 10.93 -1.50
CA GLN A 15 -8.19 11.88 -0.51
C GLN A 15 -7.53 11.06 0.58
N TRP A 16 -6.20 11.10 0.63
CA TRP A 16 -5.46 10.49 1.71
C TRP A 16 -5.83 11.27 2.97
N PRO A 17 -6.43 10.64 3.99
CA PRO A 17 -6.71 11.34 5.22
C PRO A 17 -5.39 11.46 5.97
N ALA A 18 -4.52 12.39 5.55
CA ALA A 18 -3.30 12.71 6.27
C ALA A 18 -3.60 13.10 7.73
N SER A 19 -4.83 13.56 8.00
CA SER A 19 -5.41 13.82 9.32
C SER A 19 -5.82 12.58 10.12
N ALA A 20 -5.78 11.37 9.55
CA ALA A 20 -6.12 10.13 10.26
C ALA A 20 -4.93 9.51 11.01
N LEU A 21 -3.70 9.96 10.73
CA LEU A 21 -2.52 9.46 11.45
C LEU A 21 -2.45 10.10 12.84
N THR A 22 -2.34 9.25 13.85
CA THR A 22 -2.05 9.63 15.22
C THR A 22 -0.63 10.20 15.35
N VAL A 23 -0.39 10.92 16.45
CA VAL A 23 0.95 11.45 16.79
C VAL A 23 2.00 10.33 16.83
N ASN A 24 1.64 9.16 17.34
CA ASN A 24 2.53 8.01 17.43
C ASN A 24 2.90 7.47 16.04
N GLU A 25 1.92 7.31 15.15
CA GLU A 25 2.16 6.84 13.78
C GLU A 25 3.04 7.83 13.00
N MET A 26 2.82 9.13 13.18
CA MET A 26 3.66 10.16 12.58
C MET A 26 5.09 10.17 13.14
N ALA A 27 5.27 9.88 14.44
CA ALA A 27 6.59 9.75 15.05
C ALA A 27 7.37 8.56 14.46
N ILE A 28 6.70 7.41 14.22
CA ILE A 28 7.28 6.24 13.56
C ILE A 28 7.73 6.60 12.14
N LEU A 29 6.86 7.20 11.33
CA LEU A 29 7.18 7.61 9.96
C LEU A 29 8.34 8.61 9.91
N ASN A 30 8.38 9.56 10.85
CA ASN A 30 9.48 10.50 10.94
C ASN A 30 10.81 9.82 11.31
N ASN A 31 10.78 8.81 12.19
CA ASN A 31 11.97 8.01 12.51
C ASN A 31 12.47 7.24 11.28
N TRP A 32 11.58 6.58 10.55
CA TRP A 32 11.93 5.88 9.31
C TRP A 32 12.52 6.83 8.26
N ARG A 33 11.94 8.02 8.08
CA ARG A 33 12.51 9.06 7.22
C ARG A 33 13.92 9.44 7.63
N LYS A 34 14.19 9.62 8.93
CA LYS A 34 15.53 9.99 9.42
C LYS A 34 16.58 8.92 9.11
N GLN A 35 16.19 7.65 9.26
CA GLN A 35 17.05 6.48 9.03
C GLN A 35 17.31 6.22 7.54
N THR A 36 16.25 6.23 6.72
CA THR A 36 16.31 5.84 5.30
C THR A 36 16.60 7.02 4.36
N LYS A 37 16.45 8.26 4.85
CA LYS A 37 16.42 9.49 4.03
C LYS A 37 15.30 9.53 3.00
N THR A 38 14.32 8.63 3.09
CA THR A 38 13.19 8.54 2.17
C THR A 38 12.05 9.48 2.59
N PRO A 39 11.39 10.21 1.67
CA PRO A 39 10.20 11.02 1.98
C PRO A 39 9.07 10.18 2.57
N ILE A 40 8.30 10.74 3.50
CA ILE A 40 7.20 10.03 4.18
C ILE A 40 6.16 9.50 3.17
N ASN A 41 5.82 10.26 2.14
CA ASN A 41 4.87 9.82 1.11
C ASN A 41 5.35 8.55 0.38
N GLU A 42 6.65 8.42 0.15
CA GLU A 42 7.23 7.26 -0.51
C GLU A 42 7.27 6.06 0.45
N LEU A 43 7.55 6.28 1.73
CA LEU A 43 7.43 5.24 2.76
C LEU A 43 6.00 4.72 2.89
N LEU A 44 5.00 5.61 2.85
CA LEU A 44 3.58 5.23 2.88
C LEU A 44 3.20 4.42 1.62
N ARG A 45 3.67 4.83 0.44
CA ARG A 45 3.46 4.07 -0.80
C ARG A 45 4.01 2.66 -0.68
N GLN A 46 5.25 2.51 -0.20
CA GLN A 46 5.88 1.20 -0.01
C GLN A 46 5.11 0.35 1.02
N ALA A 47 4.68 0.96 2.13
CA ALA A 47 3.89 0.27 3.14
C ALA A 47 2.58 -0.30 2.58
N VAL A 48 1.86 0.46 1.74
CA VAL A 48 0.62 -0.01 1.09
C VAL A 48 0.89 -1.22 0.19
N VAL A 49 1.94 -1.17 -0.64
CA VAL A 49 2.30 -2.28 -1.55
C VAL A 49 2.70 -3.53 -0.76
N ILE A 50 3.52 -3.38 0.28
CA ILE A 50 3.95 -4.50 1.12
C ILE A 50 2.75 -5.13 1.84
N LEU A 51 1.83 -4.32 2.35
CA LEU A 51 0.64 -4.81 3.02
C LEU A 51 -0.29 -5.56 2.06
N ASP A 52 -0.52 -5.03 0.86
CA ASP A 52 -1.31 -5.69 -0.19
C ASP A 52 -0.72 -7.06 -0.56
N ASP A 53 0.60 -7.15 -0.74
CA ASP A 53 1.31 -8.41 -0.99
C ASP A 53 1.12 -9.42 0.14
N ILE A 54 1.19 -8.97 1.41
CA ILE A 54 0.96 -9.82 2.58
C ILE A 54 -0.48 -10.32 2.60
N ILE A 55 -1.45 -9.45 2.34
CA ILE A 55 -2.88 -9.79 2.33
C ILE A 55 -3.16 -10.83 1.23
N LYS A 56 -2.67 -10.61 0.00
CA LYS A 56 -2.82 -11.56 -1.12
C LYS A 56 -2.22 -12.93 -0.81
N LYS A 57 -0.98 -12.96 -0.31
CA LYS A 57 -0.30 -14.20 0.10
C LYS A 57 -1.04 -14.96 1.21
N ASN A 58 -1.77 -14.26 2.06
CA ASN A 58 -2.56 -14.88 3.13
C ASN A 58 -3.96 -15.31 2.65
N GLY A 59 -4.54 -14.60 1.68
CA GLY A 59 -5.77 -15.00 1.00
C GLY A 59 -5.61 -16.35 0.28
N ASP A 60 -4.54 -16.50 -0.51
CA ASP A 60 -4.25 -17.74 -1.25
C ASP A 60 -4.02 -18.96 -0.33
N LYS A 61 -3.48 -18.73 0.87
CA LYS A 61 -3.25 -19.80 1.86
C LYS A 61 -4.54 -20.31 2.52
N ASN A 62 -5.61 -19.52 2.49
CA ASN A 62 -6.88 -19.89 3.12
C ASN A 62 -7.80 -20.70 2.20
N GLU A 63 -7.66 -20.56 0.89
CA GLU A 63 -8.43 -21.35 -0.08
C GLU A 63 -7.93 -22.80 -0.15
N ASN A 64 -6.63 -23.02 0.02
CA ASN A 64 -6.03 -24.36 -0.04
C ASN A 64 -6.26 -25.23 1.22
N LYS A 65 -6.87 -24.68 2.29
CA LYS A 65 -7.23 -25.42 3.51
C LYS A 65 -8.69 -25.87 3.58
N LYS A 66 -9.55 -25.40 2.67
CA LYS A 66 -10.97 -25.80 2.64
C LYS A 66 -11.25 -27.02 1.75
N SER A 67 -10.25 -27.53 1.03
CA SER A 67 -10.40 -28.67 0.11
C SER A 67 -10.04 -30.03 0.74
N VAL A 68 -9.76 -30.08 2.03
CA VAL A 68 -9.47 -31.33 2.76
C VAL A 68 -10.32 -31.37 4.03
N GLN A 69 -11.64 -31.47 3.85
CA GLN A 69 -12.57 -31.95 4.88
C GLN A 69 -13.84 -32.49 4.22
#